data_AF-A0A078A9M7-F1
#
_entry.id   AF-A0A078A9M7-F1
#
_cell.length_a   1.000
_cell.length_b   1.000
_cell.length_c   1.000
_cell.angle_alpha   90.00
_cell.angle_beta   90.00
_cell.angle_gamma   90.00
#
_symmetry.space_group_name_H-M   'P 1'
#
loop_
_entity.id
_entity.type
_entity.pdbx_description
1 polymer ?
#
loop_
_entity_poly.entity_id
_entity_poly.type
_entity_poly.pdbx_seq_one_letter_code
_entity_poly.pdbx_strand_id
1 'polypeptide(L)'
;MNKLAITLVISSILVSVQAISVNETIAVVAGLLDGVIKKDDLKELTTCMTDVDDVSKSVETIYSDLSSMTMTGLLSGLEEAAKLVAFLPRDFQQCEGIRPDIDRFTKFASVFIHPSDLIQRLETNLPAHLNEIMSDVQAANQDYTEAKFFDFGENLGEVLVLAVGQVSASFIQ
;
A
#
# COMPACT_ATOMS: atom_id res chain seq x y z
N MET A 1 -12.93 33.11 49.91
CA MET A 1 -13.17 33.26 48.46
C MET A 1 -12.02 32.59 47.73
N ASN A 2 -12.17 31.31 47.42
CA ASN A 2 -11.13 30.46 46.86
C ASN A 2 -11.32 30.40 45.34
N LYS A 3 -10.38 30.95 44.56
CA LYS A 3 -10.42 30.86 43.10
C LYS A 3 -9.80 29.53 42.68
N LEU A 4 -10.63 28.56 42.33
CA LEU A 4 -10.21 27.33 41.64
C LEU A 4 -9.75 27.71 40.23
N ALA A 5 -8.47 27.52 39.93
CA ALA A 5 -7.96 27.51 38.57
C ALA A 5 -8.05 26.07 38.05
N ILE A 6 -8.91 25.84 37.05
CA ILE A 6 -8.98 24.59 36.29
C ILE A 6 -8.09 24.79 35.06
N THR A 7 -6.91 24.15 35.07
CA THR A 7 -6.00 24.16 33.92
C THR A 7 -6.35 22.98 33.03
N LEU A 8 -6.86 23.26 31.84
CA LEU A 8 -7.07 22.29 30.76
C LEU A 8 -5.70 21.92 30.17
N VAL A 9 -5.20 20.72 30.44
CA VAL A 9 -3.99 20.21 29.77
C VAL A 9 -4.44 19.64 28.43
N ILE A 10 -4.40 20.44 27.37
CA ILE A 10 -4.51 19.95 26.00
C ILE A 10 -3.16 19.29 25.70
N SER A 11 -3.06 17.98 25.93
CA SER A 11 -1.93 17.20 25.44
C SER A 11 -2.13 17.03 23.94
N SER A 12 -1.59 17.96 23.16
CA SER A 12 -1.38 17.76 21.74
C SER A 12 -0.35 16.64 21.58
N ILE A 13 -0.84 15.40 21.40
CA ILE A 13 0.00 14.27 21.01
C ILE A 13 0.54 14.63 19.62
N LEU A 14 1.79 15.10 19.59
CA LEU A 14 2.57 15.14 18.36
C LEU A 14 2.81 13.68 18.01
N VAL A 15 2.01 13.13 17.10
CA VAL A 15 2.33 11.85 16.45
C VAL A 15 3.57 12.15 15.60
N SER A 16 4.75 11.91 16.17
CA SER A 16 5.96 11.78 15.39
C SER A 16 5.80 10.52 14.55
N VAL A 17 5.64 10.69 13.23
CA VAL A 17 5.78 9.59 12.27
C VAL A 17 7.18 9.03 12.47
N GLN A 18 7.26 7.89 13.14
CA GLN A 18 8.50 7.15 13.29
C GLN A 18 8.75 6.47 11.94
N ALA A 19 9.98 6.57 11.45
CA ALA A 19 10.36 5.88 10.22
C ALA A 19 10.19 4.37 10.42
N ILE A 20 9.58 3.69 9.45
CA ILE A 20 9.36 2.25 9.55
C ILE A 20 10.68 1.48 9.42
N SER A 21 10.81 0.38 10.14
CA SER A 21 11.98 -0.49 10.11
C SER A 21 11.96 -1.43 8.89
N VAL A 22 13.13 -2.01 8.57
CA VAL A 22 13.28 -2.97 7.45
C VAL A 22 12.23 -4.10 7.51
N ASN A 23 12.02 -4.70 8.68
CA ASN A 23 11.07 -5.81 8.82
C ASN A 23 9.62 -5.34 8.65
N GLU A 24 9.29 -4.12 9.08
CA GLU A 24 7.96 -3.54 8.91
C GLU A 24 7.71 -3.22 7.45
N THR A 25 8.70 -2.69 6.73
CA THR A 25 8.63 -2.49 5.27
C THR A 25 8.44 -3.80 4.52
N ILE A 26 9.17 -4.86 4.89
CA ILE A 26 8.99 -6.19 4.29
C ILE A 26 7.58 -6.74 4.60
N ALA A 27 7.05 -6.48 5.79
CA ALA A 27 5.67 -6.84 6.12
C ALA A 27 4.66 -6.12 5.23
N VAL A 28 4.86 -4.83 4.94
CA VAL A 28 4.02 -4.10 3.96
C VAL A 28 4.10 -4.74 2.58
N VAL A 29 5.30 -5.09 2.11
CA VAL A 29 5.48 -5.72 0.79
C VAL A 29 4.80 -7.10 0.74
N ALA A 30 4.91 -7.89 1.80
CA ALA A 30 4.26 -9.19 1.89
C ALA A 30 2.73 -9.05 1.89
N GLY A 31 2.19 -8.12 2.67
CA GLY A 31 0.77 -7.80 2.67
C GLY A 31 0.30 -7.31 1.30
N LEU A 32 1.07 -6.44 0.65
CA LEU A 32 0.77 -5.96 -0.71
C LEU A 32 0.68 -7.10 -1.72
N LEU A 33 1.60 -8.07 -1.65
CA LEU A 33 1.51 -9.29 -2.44
C LEU A 33 0.23 -10.05 -2.11
N ASP A 34 -0.08 -10.24 -0.83
CA ASP A 34 -1.29 -10.95 -0.43
C ASP A 34 -2.58 -10.25 -0.91
N GLY A 35 -2.69 -8.92 -0.76
CA GLY A 35 -3.82 -8.15 -1.26
C GLY A 35 -4.04 -8.31 -2.77
N VAL A 36 -2.96 -8.42 -3.55
CA VAL A 36 -3.01 -8.54 -5.02
C VAL A 36 -3.22 -9.99 -5.49
N ILE A 37 -2.46 -10.95 -4.95
CA ILE A 37 -2.40 -12.33 -5.46
C ILE A 37 -2.94 -13.39 -4.50
N LYS A 38 -3.42 -12.97 -3.31
CA LYS A 38 -3.99 -13.80 -2.24
C LYS A 38 -3.03 -14.88 -1.77
N LYS A 39 -1.78 -14.46 -1.56
CA LYS A 39 -0.67 -15.28 -1.12
C LYS A 39 0.25 -14.53 -0.16
N ASP A 40 0.31 -15.01 1.08
CA ASP A 40 1.30 -14.60 2.07
C ASP A 40 2.64 -15.31 1.82
N ASP A 41 3.66 -14.52 1.50
CA ASP A 41 5.04 -14.92 1.26
C ASP A 41 6.03 -14.22 2.22
N LEU A 42 5.55 -13.72 3.37
CA LEU A 42 6.33 -12.90 4.31
C LEU A 42 7.66 -13.55 4.72
N LYS A 43 7.65 -14.85 5.01
CA LYS A 43 8.83 -15.56 5.51
C LYS A 43 9.95 -15.60 4.46
N GLU A 44 9.58 -15.88 3.22
CA GLU A 44 10.49 -15.92 2.08
C GLU A 44 11.00 -14.52 1.73
N LEU A 45 10.12 -13.50 1.73
CA LEU A 45 10.49 -12.10 1.50
C LEU A 45 11.49 -11.59 2.54
N THR A 46 11.30 -11.93 3.83
CA THR A 46 12.25 -11.59 4.91
C THR A 46 13.65 -12.17 4.68
N THR A 47 13.75 -13.23 3.88
CA THR A 47 15.04 -13.89 3.59
C THR A 47 15.73 -13.28 2.37
N CYS A 48 14.97 -12.77 1.40
CA CYS A 48 15.51 -12.34 0.09
C CYS A 48 15.53 -10.82 -0.13
N MET A 49 14.74 -10.05 0.62
CA MET A 49 14.78 -8.58 0.58
C MET A 49 15.68 -8.06 1.70
N THR A 50 16.74 -7.32 1.34
CA THR A 50 17.70 -6.79 2.32
C THR A 50 17.92 -5.28 2.25
N ASP A 51 17.63 -4.66 1.11
CA ASP A 51 17.67 -3.21 0.91
C ASP A 51 16.26 -2.75 0.57
N VAL A 52 15.66 -1.97 1.47
CA VAL A 52 14.27 -1.53 1.36
C VAL A 52 14.13 -0.04 1.60
N ASP A 53 15.22 0.74 1.57
CA ASP A 53 15.19 2.15 1.95
C ASP A 53 14.23 2.97 1.08
N ASP A 54 14.22 2.71 -0.23
CA ASP A 54 13.32 3.41 -1.15
C ASP A 54 11.88 2.90 -1.04
N VAL A 55 11.69 1.60 -0.76
CA VAL A 55 10.38 0.99 -0.46
C VAL A 55 9.78 1.64 0.79
N SER A 56 10.57 1.79 1.86
CA SER A 56 10.13 2.41 3.11
C SER A 56 9.66 3.85 2.90
N LYS A 57 10.40 4.65 2.13
CA LYS A 57 10.02 6.03 1.81
C LYS A 57 8.72 6.10 1.00
N SER A 58 8.55 5.21 0.01
CA SER A 58 7.31 5.14 -0.75
C SER A 58 6.14 4.76 0.14
N VAL A 59 6.31 3.79 1.05
CA VAL A 59 5.28 3.40 2.02
C VAL A 59 4.88 4.57 2.93
N GLU A 60 5.84 5.30 3.48
CA GLU A 60 5.57 6.49 4.31
C GLU A 60 4.84 7.59 3.52
N THR A 61 5.20 7.78 2.25
CA THR A 61 4.56 8.74 1.34
C THR A 61 3.12 8.32 1.03
N ILE A 62 2.90 7.04 0.72
CA ILE A 62 1.56 6.48 0.48
C ILE A 62 0.67 6.71 1.71
N TYR A 63 1.15 6.36 2.91
CA TYR A 63 0.41 6.60 4.13
C TYR A 63 0.10 8.09 4.33
N SER A 64 1.10 8.96 4.15
CA SER A 64 0.92 10.41 4.28
C SER A 64 -0.20 10.94 3.37
N ASP A 65 -0.20 10.55 2.10
CA ASP A 65 -1.20 11.00 1.13
C ASP A 65 -2.60 10.44 1.43
N LEU A 66 -2.69 9.14 1.71
CA LEU A 66 -3.94 8.43 2.03
C LEU A 66 -4.55 8.89 3.37
N SER A 67 -3.73 9.27 4.35
CA SER A 67 -4.19 9.73 5.66
C SER A 67 -5.03 11.01 5.63
N SER A 68 -4.91 11.80 4.55
CA SER A 68 -5.72 13.00 4.36
C SER A 68 -7.21 12.70 4.16
N MET A 69 -7.57 11.48 3.73
CA MET A 69 -8.93 11.05 3.39
C MET A 69 -9.63 11.97 2.36
N THR A 70 -8.84 12.70 1.56
CA THR A 70 -9.33 13.55 0.46
C THR A 70 -9.19 12.84 -0.87
N MET A 71 -9.99 13.24 -1.87
CA MET A 71 -9.84 12.69 -3.23
C MET A 71 -8.44 12.95 -3.82
N THR A 72 -7.85 14.12 -3.54
CA THR A 72 -6.49 14.43 -3.98
C THR A 72 -5.48 13.51 -3.31
N GLY A 73 -5.60 13.29 -2.01
CA GLY A 73 -4.72 12.37 -1.28
C GLY A 73 -4.89 10.91 -1.72
N LEU A 74 -6.13 10.48 -2.01
CA LEU A 74 -6.38 9.16 -2.61
C LEU A 74 -5.62 9.01 -3.93
N LEU A 75 -5.76 9.96 -4.85
CA LEU A 75 -5.09 9.89 -6.16
C LEU A 75 -3.57 9.93 -6.05
N SER A 76 -3.01 10.80 -5.20
CA SER A 76 -1.56 10.84 -4.95
C SER A 76 -1.05 9.55 -4.32
N GLY A 77 -1.76 9.01 -3.33
CA GLY A 77 -1.41 7.74 -2.69
C GLY A 77 -1.48 6.56 -3.65
N LEU A 78 -2.51 6.50 -4.51
CA LEU A 78 -2.60 5.51 -5.58
C LEU A 78 -1.47 5.64 -6.60
N GLU A 79 -1.08 6.87 -6.96
CA GLU A 79 0.04 7.12 -7.88
C GLU A 79 1.36 6.61 -7.28
N GLU A 80 1.62 6.90 -6.02
CA GLU A 80 2.84 6.43 -5.34
C GLU A 80 2.82 4.90 -5.13
N ALA A 81 1.67 4.33 -4.80
CA ALA A 81 1.51 2.87 -4.70
C ALA A 81 1.70 2.18 -6.06
N ALA A 82 1.23 2.77 -7.15
CA ALA A 82 1.47 2.28 -8.51
C ALA A 82 2.97 2.28 -8.87
N LYS A 83 3.70 3.35 -8.50
CA LYS A 83 5.16 3.42 -8.70
C LYS A 83 5.88 2.35 -7.88
N LEU A 84 5.49 2.17 -6.62
CA LEU A 84 6.03 1.14 -5.73
C LEU A 84 5.86 -0.25 -6.35
N VAL A 85 4.64 -0.60 -6.75
CA VAL A 85 4.30 -1.88 -7.38
C VAL A 85 5.08 -2.11 -8.68
N ALA A 86 5.26 -1.07 -9.50
CA ALA A 86 6.06 -1.17 -10.73
C ALA A 86 7.57 -1.33 -10.47
N PHE A 87 8.07 -0.88 -9.32
CA PHE A 87 9.48 -0.97 -8.92
C PHE A 87 9.83 -2.32 -8.26
N LEU A 88 8.95 -2.86 -7.41
CA LEU A 88 9.18 -4.07 -6.60
C LEU A 88 9.67 -5.32 -7.36
N PRO A 89 9.23 -5.63 -8.60
CA PRO A 89 9.78 -6.76 -9.36
C PRO A 89 11.31 -6.73 -9.52
N ARG A 90 11.94 -5.55 -9.44
CA ARG A 90 13.41 -5.42 -9.45
C ARG A 90 14.03 -5.88 -8.13
N ASP A 91 13.37 -5.63 -7.01
CA ASP A 91 13.84 -6.01 -5.68
C ASP A 91 13.64 -7.50 -5.41
N PHE A 92 12.71 -8.13 -6.11
CA PHE A 92 12.44 -9.57 -6.02
C PHE A 92 13.44 -10.46 -6.78
N GLN A 93 14.50 -9.91 -7.37
CA GLN A 93 15.45 -10.69 -8.17
C GLN A 93 16.11 -11.85 -7.39
N GLN A 94 16.28 -11.70 -6.08
CA GLN A 94 16.90 -12.71 -5.21
C GLN A 94 15.89 -13.68 -4.57
N CYS A 95 14.59 -13.47 -4.81
CA CYS A 95 13.51 -14.20 -4.16
C CYS A 95 13.11 -15.46 -4.96
N GLU A 96 14.06 -16.37 -5.21
CA GLU A 96 13.84 -17.55 -6.07
C GLU A 96 12.77 -18.51 -5.51
N GLY A 97 12.62 -18.59 -4.18
CA GLY A 97 11.71 -19.51 -3.51
C GLY A 97 10.22 -19.26 -3.77
N ILE A 98 9.87 -18.03 -4.18
CA ILE A 98 8.48 -17.58 -4.43
C ILE A 98 8.32 -17.07 -5.86
N ARG A 99 9.18 -17.55 -6.79
CA ARG A 99 9.18 -17.07 -8.18
C ARG A 99 7.80 -17.14 -8.87
N PRO A 100 6.99 -18.20 -8.70
CA PRO A 100 5.66 -18.23 -9.31
C PRO A 100 4.73 -17.11 -8.84
N ASP A 101 4.83 -16.72 -7.57
CA ASP A 101 4.01 -15.68 -6.96
C ASP A 101 4.51 -14.29 -7.38
N ILE A 102 5.83 -14.09 -7.45
CA ILE A 102 6.44 -12.89 -8.06
C ILE A 102 6.02 -12.72 -9.52
N ASP A 103 5.96 -13.79 -10.31
CA ASP A 103 5.56 -13.70 -11.71
C ASP A 103 4.08 -13.29 -11.84
N ARG A 104 3.21 -13.77 -10.95
CA ARG A 104 1.79 -13.34 -10.87
C ARG A 104 1.69 -11.86 -10.48
N PHE A 105 2.44 -11.43 -9.47
CA PHE A 105 2.49 -10.04 -9.03
C PHE A 105 3.04 -9.13 -10.13
N THR A 106 4.11 -9.54 -10.83
CA THR A 106 4.71 -8.79 -11.95
C THR A 106 3.72 -8.63 -13.10
N LYS A 107 2.92 -9.66 -13.38
CA LYS A 107 1.85 -9.57 -14.38
C LYS A 107 0.80 -8.54 -13.97
N PHE A 108 0.41 -8.48 -12.69
CA PHE A 108 -0.44 -7.40 -12.18
C PHE A 108 0.23 -6.03 -12.33
N ALA A 109 1.49 -5.90 -11.86
CA ALA A 109 2.27 -4.68 -11.89
C ALA A 109 2.44 -4.09 -13.30
N SER A 110 2.39 -4.94 -14.34
CA SER A 110 2.49 -4.51 -15.74
C SER A 110 1.41 -3.51 -16.16
N VAL A 111 0.24 -3.49 -15.49
CA VAL A 111 -0.81 -2.50 -15.77
C VAL A 111 -0.30 -1.07 -15.54
N PHE A 112 0.53 -0.85 -14.51
CA PHE A 112 0.99 0.48 -14.13
C PHE A 112 2.08 1.06 -15.04
N ILE A 113 2.67 0.23 -15.91
CA ILE A 113 3.67 0.69 -16.91
C ILE A 113 3.07 0.91 -18.30
N HIS A 114 1.75 0.72 -18.46
CA HIS A 114 1.00 0.93 -19.69
C HIS A 114 -0.01 2.08 -19.52
N PRO A 115 0.37 3.34 -19.79
CA PRO A 115 -0.43 4.51 -19.42
C PRO A 115 -1.87 4.51 -19.96
N SER A 116 -2.09 4.04 -21.18
CA SER A 116 -3.43 3.99 -21.79
C SER A 116 -4.34 2.96 -21.12
N ASP A 117 -3.82 1.77 -20.79
CA ASP A 117 -4.60 0.72 -20.12
C ASP A 117 -4.90 1.13 -18.68
N LEU A 118 -3.91 1.71 -17.98
CA LEU A 118 -4.07 2.24 -16.64
C LEU A 118 -5.19 3.30 -16.57
N ILE A 119 -5.19 4.29 -17.47
CA ILE A 119 -6.22 5.34 -17.48
C ILE A 119 -7.61 4.73 -17.70
N GLN A 120 -7.76 3.86 -18.70
CA GLN A 120 -9.04 3.23 -18.99
C GLN A 120 -9.59 2.43 -17.81
N ARG A 121 -8.71 1.69 -17.12
CA ARG A 121 -9.06 0.92 -15.93
C ARG A 121 -9.44 1.81 -14.76
N LEU A 122 -8.69 2.87 -14.47
CA LEU A 122 -9.00 3.81 -13.40
C LEU A 122 -10.32 4.53 -13.66
N GLU A 123 -10.56 5.04 -14.87
CA GLU A 123 -11.81 5.71 -15.25
C GLU A 123 -13.05 4.80 -15.07
N THR A 124 -12.89 3.49 -15.25
CA THR A 124 -13.97 2.52 -15.12
C THR A 124 -14.17 2.08 -13.67
N ASN A 125 -13.09 1.64 -13.00
CA ASN A 125 -13.21 0.93 -11.73
C ASN A 125 -13.20 1.87 -10.52
N LEU A 126 -12.44 2.97 -10.54
CA LEU A 126 -12.39 3.91 -9.43
C LEU A 126 -13.79 4.44 -9.03
N PRO A 127 -14.64 4.95 -9.95
CA PRO A 127 -15.98 5.38 -9.57
C PRO A 127 -16.91 4.22 -9.21
N ALA A 128 -16.72 3.03 -9.78
CA ALA A 128 -17.54 1.85 -9.49
C ALA A 128 -17.29 1.29 -8.09
N HIS A 129 -16.05 1.41 -7.59
CA HIS A 129 -15.60 0.84 -6.32
C HIS A 129 -15.24 1.91 -5.28
N LEU A 130 -15.56 3.20 -5.52
CA LEU A 130 -15.09 4.31 -4.69
C LEU A 130 -15.39 4.12 -3.19
N ASN A 131 -16.59 3.64 -2.84
CA ASN A 131 -16.96 3.46 -1.43
C ASN A 131 -16.14 2.35 -0.75
N GLU A 132 -15.86 1.26 -1.47
CA GLU A 132 -15.06 0.14 -1.00
C GLU A 132 -13.60 0.58 -0.85
N ILE A 133 -13.06 1.25 -1.87
CA ILE A 133 -11.72 1.85 -1.84
C ILE A 133 -11.55 2.79 -0.65
N MET A 134 -12.51 3.67 -0.38
CA MET A 134 -12.43 4.58 0.76
C MET A 134 -12.52 3.85 2.11
N SER A 135 -13.25 2.73 2.18
CA SER A 135 -13.29 1.86 3.35
C SER A 135 -11.93 1.19 3.59
N ASP A 136 -11.34 0.63 2.55
CA ASP A 136 -10.05 -0.07 2.65
C ASP A 136 -8.89 0.91 2.92
N VAL A 137 -8.95 2.12 2.36
CA VAL A 137 -8.01 3.20 2.71
C VAL A 137 -8.16 3.60 4.18
N GLN A 138 -9.38 3.64 4.71
CA GLN A 138 -9.58 3.90 6.13
C GLN A 138 -9.00 2.78 7.00
N ALA A 139 -9.20 1.52 6.61
CA ALA A 139 -8.62 0.36 7.29
C ALA A 139 -7.08 0.39 7.24
N ALA A 140 -6.49 0.61 6.06
CA ALA A 140 -5.05 0.77 5.88
C ALA A 140 -4.49 1.86 6.80
N ASN A 141 -5.08 3.05 6.81
CA ASN A 141 -4.63 4.14 7.69
C ASN A 141 -4.68 3.74 9.18
N GLN A 142 -5.72 3.01 9.60
CA GLN A 142 -5.81 2.49 10.96
C GLN A 142 -4.70 1.48 11.24
N ASP A 143 -4.51 0.49 10.36
CA ASP A 143 -3.50 -0.56 10.50
C ASP A 143 -2.07 0.02 10.55
N TYR A 144 -1.78 1.04 9.76
CA TYR A 144 -0.51 1.76 9.83
C TYR A 144 -0.28 2.38 11.22
N THR A 145 -1.30 3.05 11.78
CA THR A 145 -1.20 3.67 13.12
C THR A 145 -1.16 2.65 14.27
N GLU A 146 -1.71 1.46 14.05
CA GLU A 146 -1.67 0.33 14.98
C GLU A 146 -0.43 -0.56 14.80
N ALA A 147 0.50 -0.18 13.90
CA ALA A 147 1.71 -0.93 13.55
C ALA A 147 1.43 -2.34 13.00
N LYS A 148 0.28 -2.53 12.34
CA LYS A 148 -0.10 -3.75 11.61
C LYS A 148 0.30 -3.63 10.15
N PHE A 149 1.61 -3.63 9.89
CA PHE A 149 2.14 -3.31 8.57
C PHE A 149 1.81 -4.32 7.48
N PHE A 150 1.64 -5.61 7.83
CA PHE A 150 1.12 -6.59 6.88
C PHE A 150 -0.30 -6.23 6.44
N ASP A 151 -1.21 -5.99 7.38
CA ASP A 151 -2.61 -5.64 7.11
C ASP A 151 -2.72 -4.30 6.34
N PHE A 152 -1.85 -3.32 6.64
CA PHE A 152 -1.71 -2.10 5.83
C PHE A 152 -1.38 -2.43 4.37
N GLY A 153 -0.39 -3.30 4.15
CA GLY A 153 0.00 -3.76 2.82
C GLY A 153 -1.14 -4.49 2.09
N GLU A 154 -1.85 -5.36 2.80
CA GLU A 154 -2.98 -6.13 2.26
C GLU A 154 -4.08 -5.20 1.75
N ASN A 155 -4.54 -4.29 2.60
CA ASN A 155 -5.55 -3.29 2.24
C ASN A 155 -5.07 -2.42 1.05
N LEU A 156 -3.80 -2.04 1.01
CA LEU A 156 -3.23 -1.29 -0.12
C LEU A 156 -3.27 -2.10 -1.42
N GLY A 157 -2.98 -3.40 -1.37
CA GLY A 157 -3.06 -4.30 -2.51
C GLY A 157 -4.50 -4.46 -3.02
N GLU A 158 -5.46 -4.60 -2.11
CA GLU A 158 -6.88 -4.68 -2.45
C GLU A 158 -7.39 -3.37 -3.10
N VAL A 159 -7.02 -2.22 -2.54
CA VAL A 159 -7.30 -0.90 -3.11
C VAL A 159 -6.81 -0.80 -4.55
N LEU A 160 -5.59 -1.26 -4.83
CA LEU A 160 -5.04 -1.25 -6.19
C LEU A 160 -5.79 -2.18 -7.13
N VAL A 161 -6.17 -3.38 -6.67
CA VAL A 161 -7.00 -4.32 -7.44
C VAL A 161 -8.38 -3.73 -7.73
N LEU A 162 -9.01 -3.05 -6.78
CA LEU A 162 -10.26 -2.33 -7.00
C LEU A 162 -10.09 -1.16 -7.96
N ALA A 163 -8.97 -0.44 -7.91
CA ALA A 163 -8.71 0.70 -8.77
C ALA A 163 -8.44 0.32 -10.24
N VAL A 164 -7.77 -0.80 -10.50
CA VAL A 164 -7.34 -1.19 -11.86
C VAL A 164 -7.96 -2.49 -12.39
N GLY A 165 -8.72 -3.18 -11.55
CA GLY A 165 -9.30 -4.50 -11.82
C GLY A 165 -8.29 -5.63 -11.69
N GLN A 166 -8.79 -6.86 -11.53
CA GLN A 166 -7.95 -8.04 -11.53
C GLN A 166 -7.31 -8.27 -12.90
N VAL A 167 -6.03 -8.65 -12.90
CA VAL A 167 -5.36 -9.13 -14.11
C VAL A 167 -5.74 -10.59 -14.34
N SER A 168 -6.95 -10.79 -14.89
CA SER A 168 -7.31 -12.06 -15.51
C SER A 168 -6.54 -12.23 -16.82
N ALA A 169 -6.27 -13.49 -17.21
CA ALA A 169 -5.50 -13.81 -18.41
C ALA A 169 -6.11 -13.27 -19.73
N SER A 170 -7.35 -12.79 -19.71
CA SER A 170 -8.13 -12.36 -20.87
C SER A 170 -7.90 -10.92 -21.34
N PHE A 171 -7.12 -10.10 -20.63
CA PHE A 171 -6.88 -8.69 -21.02
C PHE A 171 -5.63 -8.47 -21.89
N ILE A 172 -4.94 -9.53 -22.32
CA ILE A 172 -3.87 -9.46 -23.33
C ILE A 172 -4.42 -9.99 -24.67
N GLN A 173 -5.44 -9.33 -25.22
CA GLN A 173 -5.91 -9.60 -26.57
C GLN A 173 -6.20 -8.31 -27.34
#